data_AF-A0A0M0CHA7-F1
#
_entry.id   AF-A0A0M0CHA7-F1
#
_cell.length_a   1.000
_cell.length_b   1.000
_cell.length_c   1.000
_cell.angle_alpha   90.00
_cell.angle_beta   90.00
_cell.angle_gamma   90.00
#
_symmetry.space_group_name_H-M   'P 1'
#
loop_
_entity.id
_entity.type
_entity.pdbx_description
1 polymer ?
#
loop_
_entity_poly.entity_id
_entity_poly.type
_entity_poly.pdbx_seq_one_letter_code
_entity_poly.pdbx_strand_id
1 'polypeptide(L)'
;MSQLTKAITRQLQRQYAEPVLKDLNGNWYTGADVLEDLALCETSLQQQNVHAGQAILLSPAQVVTIPGLLLASWQLGLTVTLTPPSRQLPELAPQIYAAMVYSPSQTNQLATKLDPHEISVLTLILNTAPNFAYLVHDHAQPLTRRSQPDLILPASQLQFTQPQLLKMAEHGQTSAHVHDLYNLETGLLPCLTDLITATPFTIIPTKQDWPSKVG
;
A
#
# COMPACT_ATOMS: atom_id res chain seq x y z
N MET A 1 -7.82 12.86 8.17
CA MET A 1 -8.01 11.43 8.57
C MET A 1 -9.49 11.02 8.54
N SER A 2 -9.78 9.97 7.77
CA SER A 2 -11.09 9.30 7.67
C SER A 2 -11.47 8.51 8.94
N GLN A 3 -12.69 7.99 9.01
CA GLN A 3 -13.08 7.07 10.09
C GLN A 3 -12.34 5.73 10.02
N LEU A 4 -12.11 5.19 8.82
CA LEU A 4 -11.39 3.93 8.60
C LEU A 4 -9.96 3.99 9.16
N THR A 5 -9.19 4.98 8.71
CA THR A 5 -7.80 5.18 9.15
C THR A 5 -7.74 5.44 10.65
N LYS A 6 -8.66 6.24 11.21
CA LYS A 6 -8.77 6.44 12.66
C LYS A 6 -9.04 5.14 13.42
N ALA A 7 -9.92 4.28 12.94
CA ALA A 7 -10.25 3.01 13.59
C ALA A 7 -9.02 2.10 13.66
N ILE A 8 -8.35 1.90 12.52
CA ILE A 8 -7.16 1.06 12.43
C ILE A 8 -6.00 1.64 13.25
N THR A 9 -5.67 2.93 13.10
CA THR A 9 -4.58 3.57 13.85
C THR A 9 -4.81 3.50 15.36
N ARG A 10 -6.04 3.70 15.83
CA ARG A 10 -6.37 3.52 17.26
C ARG A 10 -6.14 2.09 17.73
N GLN A 11 -6.45 1.12 16.88
CA GLN A 11 -6.26 -0.27 17.26
C GLN A 11 -4.79 -0.67 17.29
N LEU A 12 -3.98 -0.21 16.33
CA LEU A 12 -2.52 -0.35 16.36
C LEU A 12 -1.91 0.31 17.60
N GLN A 13 -2.41 1.48 18.01
CA GLN A 13 -1.97 2.16 19.24
C GLN A 13 -2.32 1.38 20.51
N ARG A 14 -3.46 0.67 20.52
CA ARG A 14 -3.84 -0.20 21.64
C ARG A 14 -3.00 -1.48 21.69
N GLN A 15 -2.65 -2.02 20.53
CA GLN A 15 -1.79 -3.19 20.35
C GLN A 15 -0.33 -2.80 20.15
N TYR A 16 0.12 -1.71 20.80
CA TYR A 16 1.41 -1.09 20.48
C TYR A 16 2.58 -2.08 20.57
N ALA A 17 2.65 -2.89 21.62
CA ALA A 17 3.70 -3.90 21.79
C ALA A 17 3.29 -5.32 21.37
N GLU A 18 2.06 -5.50 20.86
CA GLU A 18 1.49 -6.82 20.57
C GLU A 18 1.63 -7.15 19.09
N PRO A 19 1.88 -8.42 18.71
CA PRO A 19 1.92 -8.84 17.31
C PRO A 19 0.59 -8.60 16.60
N VAL A 20 0.61 -7.92 15.45
CA VAL A 20 -0.60 -7.62 14.66
C VAL A 20 -0.56 -8.27 13.28
N LEU A 21 0.62 -8.36 12.66
CA LEU A 21 0.75 -8.92 11.32
C LEU A 21 2.04 -9.71 11.18
N LYS A 22 1.96 -10.79 10.40
CA LYS A 22 3.08 -11.68 10.12
C LYS A 22 3.37 -11.76 8.63
N ASP A 23 4.64 -11.71 8.24
CA ASP A 23 5.04 -12.02 6.87
C ASP A 23 5.21 -13.53 6.63
N LEU A 24 5.47 -13.91 5.37
CA LEU A 24 5.78 -15.29 5.00
C LEU A 24 7.08 -15.82 5.61
N ASN A 25 8.03 -14.95 5.91
CA ASN A 25 9.34 -15.35 6.42
C ASN A 25 9.28 -15.72 7.91
N GLY A 26 8.13 -15.50 8.56
CA GLY A 26 7.93 -15.83 9.95
C GLY A 26 8.01 -14.62 10.87
N ASN A 27 8.31 -13.42 10.36
CA ASN A 27 8.51 -12.23 11.16
C ASN A 27 7.16 -11.67 11.60
N TRP A 28 7.02 -11.46 12.90
CA TRP A 28 5.89 -10.74 13.48
C TRP A 28 6.23 -9.27 13.61
N TYR A 29 5.27 -8.43 13.23
CA TYR A 29 5.32 -7.00 13.39
C TYR A 29 4.22 -6.59 14.36
N THR A 30 4.58 -5.70 15.28
CA THR A 30 3.73 -5.16 16.32
C THR A 30 2.94 -3.94 15.87
N GLY A 31 2.00 -3.46 16.69
CA GLY A 31 1.34 -2.19 16.44
C GLY A 31 2.33 -1.03 16.29
N ALA A 32 3.41 -1.00 17.08
CA ALA A 32 4.46 0.00 17.01
C ALA A 32 5.19 -0.01 15.67
N ASP A 33 5.59 -1.20 15.19
CA ASP A 33 6.32 -1.34 13.93
C ASP A 33 5.53 -0.77 12.75
N VAL A 34 4.23 -1.05 12.71
CA VAL A 34 3.33 -0.57 11.64
C VAL A 34 3.06 0.93 11.75
N LEU A 35 2.95 1.46 12.97
CA LEU A 35 2.76 2.88 13.21
C LEU A 35 4.01 3.70 12.85
N GLU A 36 5.20 3.17 13.11
CA GLU A 36 6.45 3.79 12.69
C GLU A 36 6.58 3.80 11.17
N ASP A 37 6.31 2.68 10.50
CA ASP A 37 6.30 2.61 9.03
C ASP A 37 5.30 3.58 8.42
N LEU A 38 4.11 3.69 9.00
CA LEU A 38 3.09 4.67 8.62
C LEU A 38 3.65 6.10 8.72
N ALA A 39 4.23 6.46 9.88
CA ALA A 39 4.73 7.80 10.12
C ALA A 39 5.89 8.17 9.18
N LEU A 40 6.80 7.23 8.92
CA LEU A 40 7.90 7.40 7.96
C LEU A 40 7.38 7.61 6.54
N CYS A 41 6.42 6.79 6.10
CA CYS A 41 5.81 6.93 4.78
C CYS A 41 5.07 8.26 4.64
N GLU A 42 4.27 8.65 5.63
CA GLU A 42 3.53 9.92 5.64
C GLU A 42 4.48 11.12 5.56
N THR A 43 5.48 11.15 6.44
CA THR A 43 6.48 12.22 6.50
C THR A 43 7.24 12.33 5.18
N SER A 44 7.68 11.20 4.64
CA SER A 44 8.43 11.19 3.38
C SER A 44 7.57 11.67 2.22
N LEU A 45 6.31 11.25 2.10
CA LEU A 45 5.40 11.74 1.06
C LEU A 45 5.15 13.25 1.18
N GLN A 46 4.90 13.75 2.40
CA GLN A 46 4.69 15.18 2.65
C GLN A 46 5.92 16.03 2.29
N GLN A 47 7.13 15.57 2.63
CA GLN A 47 8.38 16.27 2.32
C GLN A 47 8.63 16.39 0.82
N GLN A 48 8.02 15.51 0.01
CA GLN A 48 8.13 15.53 -1.44
C GLN A 48 6.92 16.22 -2.11
N ASN A 49 6.20 17.04 -1.34
CA ASN A 49 5.03 17.79 -1.81
C ASN A 49 3.93 16.91 -2.40
N VAL A 50 3.79 15.67 -1.89
CA VAL A 50 2.63 14.84 -2.20
C VAL A 50 1.48 15.29 -1.30
N HIS A 51 0.37 15.65 -1.90
CA HIS A 51 -0.74 16.36 -1.26
C HIS A 51 -2.11 15.74 -1.59
N ALA A 52 -3.09 16.09 -0.77
CA ALA A 52 -4.47 15.61 -0.93
C ALA A 52 -5.01 15.86 -2.35
N GLY A 53 -5.75 14.88 -2.85
CA GLY A 53 -6.33 14.90 -4.20
C GLY A 53 -5.39 14.44 -5.31
N GLN A 54 -4.16 14.03 -5.01
CA GLN A 54 -3.29 13.32 -5.95
C GLN A 54 -3.48 11.80 -5.85
N ALA A 55 -2.92 11.07 -6.82
CA ALA A 55 -2.94 9.61 -6.84
C ALA A 55 -1.55 9.01 -6.55
N ILE A 56 -1.54 7.83 -5.94
CA ILE A 56 -0.36 6.99 -5.75
C ILE A 56 -0.61 5.60 -6.33
N LEU A 57 0.40 5.04 -6.98
CA LEU A 57 0.39 3.66 -7.45
C LEU A 57 1.13 2.77 -6.47
N LEU A 58 0.46 1.72 -5.98
CA LEU A 58 1.06 0.69 -5.14
C LEU A 58 1.09 -0.64 -5.90
N SER A 59 2.30 -1.13 -6.15
CA SER A 59 2.58 -2.45 -6.72
C SER A 59 3.81 -3.12 -6.07
N PRO A 60 3.88 -3.19 -4.73
CA PRO A 60 5.04 -3.77 -4.04
C PRO A 60 5.10 -5.30 -4.17
N ALA A 61 6.30 -5.86 -4.32
CA ALA A 61 6.50 -7.30 -4.16
C ALA A 61 6.38 -7.75 -2.68
N GLN A 62 6.81 -6.88 -1.76
CA GLN A 62 6.76 -7.13 -0.32
C GLN A 62 5.37 -6.76 0.21
N VAL A 63 4.40 -7.65 0.06
CA VAL A 63 2.98 -7.38 0.35
C VAL A 63 2.68 -6.97 1.81
N VAL A 64 3.55 -7.32 2.75
CA VAL A 64 3.40 -6.96 4.18
C VAL A 64 3.49 -5.44 4.41
N THR A 65 4.03 -4.67 3.45
CA THR A 65 4.05 -3.19 3.52
C THR A 65 2.73 -2.54 3.12
N ILE A 66 1.85 -3.26 2.41
CA ILE A 66 0.62 -2.72 1.83
C ILE A 66 -0.27 -2.04 2.88
N PRO A 67 -0.52 -2.64 4.08
CA PRO A 67 -1.35 -1.99 5.09
C PRO A 67 -0.82 -0.63 5.54
N GLY A 68 0.49 -0.53 5.82
CA GLY A 68 1.12 0.74 6.22
C GLY A 68 1.04 1.79 5.12
N LEU A 69 1.33 1.40 3.87
CA LEU A 69 1.27 2.29 2.70
C LEU A 69 -0.14 2.79 2.41
N LEU A 70 -1.16 1.93 2.52
CA LEU A 70 -2.56 2.31 2.34
C LEU A 70 -2.98 3.33 3.39
N LEU A 71 -2.70 3.06 4.65
CA LEU A 71 -3.03 3.97 5.75
C LEU A 71 -2.33 5.33 5.57
N ALA A 72 -1.03 5.35 5.29
CA ALA A 72 -0.28 6.59 5.08
C ALA A 72 -0.86 7.40 3.91
N SER A 73 -1.14 6.74 2.78
CA SER A 73 -1.71 7.37 1.59
C SER A 73 -3.09 7.97 1.86
N TRP A 74 -3.97 7.22 2.51
CA TRP A 74 -5.32 7.67 2.84
C TRP A 74 -5.35 8.77 3.89
N GLN A 75 -4.40 8.79 4.83
CA GLN A 75 -4.30 9.88 5.82
C GLN A 75 -3.95 11.21 5.16
N LEU A 76 -3.15 11.17 4.09
CA LEU A 76 -2.82 12.31 3.23
C LEU A 76 -3.92 12.69 2.23
N GLY A 77 -5.02 11.92 2.17
CA GLY A 77 -6.11 12.17 1.21
C GLY A 77 -5.72 11.83 -0.23
N LEU A 78 -4.85 10.84 -0.42
CA LEU A 78 -4.47 10.33 -1.75
C LEU A 78 -5.44 9.24 -2.22
N THR A 79 -5.68 9.21 -3.52
CA THR A 79 -6.29 8.06 -4.19
C THR A 79 -5.23 7.00 -4.42
N VAL A 80 -5.47 5.78 -3.93
CA VAL A 80 -4.54 4.66 -4.13
C VAL A 80 -5.02 3.80 -5.29
N THR A 81 -4.17 3.61 -6.31
CA THR A 81 -4.30 2.50 -7.25
C THR A 81 -3.46 1.33 -6.74
N LEU A 82 -4.10 0.22 -6.38
CA LEU A 82 -3.41 -0.99 -5.91
C LEU A 82 -3.47 -2.05 -7.02
N THR A 83 -2.30 -2.48 -7.50
CA THR A 83 -2.19 -3.46 -8.60
C THR A 83 -1.11 -4.50 -8.32
N PRO A 84 -1.33 -5.78 -8.66
CA PRO A 84 -0.31 -6.82 -8.50
C PRO A 84 1.00 -6.46 -9.21
N PRO A 85 2.17 -6.78 -8.62
CA PRO A 85 3.46 -6.58 -9.27
C PRO A 85 3.57 -7.46 -10.51
N SER A 86 4.05 -6.88 -11.61
CA SER A 86 4.30 -7.58 -12.86
C SER A 86 5.80 -7.87 -13.04
N ARG A 87 6.16 -8.82 -13.91
CA ARG A 87 7.57 -9.03 -14.33
C ARG A 87 8.02 -8.01 -15.38
N GLN A 88 7.08 -7.41 -16.08
CA GLN A 88 7.41 -6.42 -17.10
C GLN A 88 7.82 -5.13 -16.42
N LEU A 89 8.81 -4.44 -17.00
CA LEU A 89 9.12 -3.10 -16.54
C LEU A 89 7.90 -2.22 -16.82
N PRO A 90 7.32 -1.54 -15.81
CA PRO A 90 6.14 -0.73 -16.04
C PRO A 90 6.49 0.43 -16.97
N GLU A 91 5.57 0.76 -17.85
CA GLU A 91 5.62 2.03 -18.56
C GLU A 91 5.23 3.12 -17.56
N LEU A 92 6.13 4.06 -17.31
CA LEU A 92 5.85 5.17 -16.42
C LEU A 92 4.86 6.09 -17.12
N ALA A 93 3.75 6.37 -16.42
CA ALA A 93 2.84 7.44 -16.78
C ALA A 93 3.07 8.61 -15.79
N PRO A 94 4.21 9.33 -15.89
CA PRO A 94 4.73 10.27 -14.89
C PRO A 94 3.68 11.22 -14.32
N GLN A 95 2.77 11.69 -15.16
CA GLN A 95 1.83 12.74 -14.79
C GLN A 95 0.57 12.25 -14.07
N ILE A 96 0.35 10.93 -13.98
CA ILE A 96 -0.86 10.36 -13.37
C ILE A 96 -0.70 10.15 -11.86
N TYR A 97 0.50 9.77 -11.42
CA TYR A 97 0.76 9.39 -10.04
C TYR A 97 1.83 10.28 -9.42
N ALA A 98 1.54 10.87 -8.26
CA ALA A 98 2.49 11.65 -7.47
C ALA A 98 3.57 10.76 -6.85
N ALA A 99 3.24 9.50 -6.55
CA ALA A 99 4.22 8.52 -6.13
C ALA A 99 3.91 7.13 -6.71
N MET A 100 4.94 6.30 -6.86
CA MET A 100 4.83 4.95 -7.39
C MET A 100 5.72 4.00 -6.58
N VAL A 101 5.14 2.91 -6.11
CA VAL A 101 5.83 1.84 -5.38
C VAL A 101 5.84 0.59 -6.25
N TYR A 102 7.02 0.09 -6.59
CA TYR A 102 7.21 -1.13 -7.36
C TYR A 102 8.05 -2.14 -6.56
N SER A 103 8.34 -3.30 -7.15
CA SER A 103 9.37 -4.19 -6.59
C SER A 103 10.76 -3.51 -6.56
N PRO A 104 11.67 -3.89 -5.65
CA PRO A 104 13.01 -3.33 -5.61
C PRO A 104 13.78 -3.49 -6.94
N SER A 105 13.62 -4.63 -7.61
CA SER A 105 14.25 -4.89 -8.91
C SER A 105 13.72 -3.96 -10.02
N GLN A 106 12.40 -3.74 -10.08
CA GLN A 106 11.81 -2.79 -11.02
C GLN A 106 12.22 -1.36 -10.71
N THR A 107 12.19 -0.95 -9.43
CA THR A 107 12.59 0.39 -9.01
C THR A 107 14.03 0.69 -9.42
N ASN A 108 14.96 -0.26 -9.20
CA ASN A 108 16.35 -0.12 -9.63
C ASN A 108 16.51 -0.06 -11.15
N GLN A 109 15.72 -0.83 -11.91
CA GLN A 109 15.76 -0.78 -13.38
C GLN A 109 15.15 0.50 -13.95
N LEU A 110 14.14 1.06 -13.29
CA LEU A 110 13.55 2.35 -13.66
C LEU A 110 14.50 3.48 -13.34
N ALA A 111 15.14 3.47 -12.17
CA ALA A 111 16.07 4.51 -11.72
C ALA A 111 17.16 4.86 -12.75
N THR A 112 17.62 3.90 -13.56
CA THR A 112 18.63 4.14 -14.62
C THR A 112 18.08 4.79 -15.89
N LYS A 113 16.76 4.93 -15.99
CA LYS A 113 16.04 5.45 -17.16
C LYS A 113 15.25 6.73 -16.87
N LEU A 114 15.21 7.16 -15.60
CA LEU A 114 14.48 8.33 -15.16
C LEU A 114 15.28 9.61 -15.45
N ASP A 115 14.56 10.67 -15.79
CA ASP A 115 15.09 12.02 -15.62
C ASP A 115 14.98 12.40 -14.13
N PRO A 116 16.09 12.58 -13.41
CA PRO A 116 16.07 12.94 -12.00
C PRO A 116 15.50 14.34 -11.74
N HIS A 117 15.31 15.17 -12.77
CA HIS A 117 14.63 16.46 -12.67
C HIS A 117 13.10 16.34 -12.72
N GLU A 118 12.57 15.17 -13.12
CA GLU A 118 11.12 14.92 -13.17
C GLU A 118 10.66 13.91 -12.11
N ILE A 119 11.47 12.86 -11.89
CA ILE A 119 11.16 11.78 -10.96
C ILE A 119 12.35 11.51 -10.05
N SER A 120 12.12 11.64 -8.75
CA SER A 120 13.07 11.29 -7.71
C SER A 120 12.89 9.85 -7.23
N VAL A 121 13.99 9.16 -6.96
CA VAL A 121 14.00 7.85 -6.28
C VAL A 121 14.33 8.06 -4.82
N LEU A 122 13.48 7.59 -3.93
CA LEU A 122 13.64 7.73 -2.49
C LEU A 122 13.68 6.37 -1.82
N THR A 123 14.42 6.29 -0.72
CA THR A 123 14.57 5.08 0.07
C THR A 123 14.15 5.33 1.50
N LEU A 124 13.45 4.36 2.08
CA LEU A 124 13.05 4.35 3.49
C LEU A 124 13.47 3.02 4.10
N ILE A 125 13.81 3.06 5.38
CA ILE A 125 14.03 1.86 6.17
C ILE A 125 12.75 1.63 6.95
N LEU A 126 11.88 0.76 6.42
CA LEU A 126 10.66 0.35 7.09
C LEU A 126 10.93 -0.93 7.88
N ASN A 127 10.27 -1.10 9.01
CA ASN A 127 10.24 -2.34 9.76
C ASN A 127 9.73 -3.48 8.86
N THR A 128 8.64 -3.25 8.13
CA THR A 128 8.05 -4.23 7.18
C THR A 128 8.82 -4.40 5.87
N ALA A 129 9.76 -3.51 5.56
CA ALA A 129 10.60 -3.56 4.37
C ALA A 129 11.89 -2.71 4.55
N PRO A 130 13.00 -3.32 5.02
CA PRO A 130 14.22 -2.56 5.33
C PRO A 130 14.91 -1.95 4.10
N ASN A 131 14.60 -2.45 2.89
CA ASN A 131 15.13 -1.95 1.62
C ASN A 131 14.00 -1.32 0.78
N PHE A 132 13.10 -0.56 1.42
CA PHE A 132 11.99 0.05 0.74
C PHE A 132 12.46 1.21 -0.14
N ALA A 133 11.99 1.24 -1.38
CA ALA A 133 12.23 2.33 -2.30
C ALA A 133 10.95 2.66 -3.07
N TYR A 134 10.79 3.93 -3.39
CA TYR A 134 9.65 4.41 -4.17
C TYR A 134 10.05 5.60 -5.04
N LEU A 135 9.25 5.86 -6.06
CA LEU A 135 9.44 6.95 -7.01
C LEU A 135 8.47 8.08 -6.66
N VAL A 136 8.92 9.32 -6.75
CA VAL A 136 8.08 10.51 -6.60
C VAL A 136 8.18 11.38 -7.83
N HIS A 137 7.05 11.89 -8.29
CA HIS A 137 6.98 12.77 -9.45
C HIS A 137 6.64 14.20 -9.02
N ASP A 138 7.59 15.12 -9.22
CA ASP A 138 7.55 16.48 -8.67
C ASP A 138 6.42 17.35 -9.24
N HIS A 139 5.92 17.01 -10.43
CA HIS A 139 4.89 17.77 -11.16
C HIS A 139 3.57 17.01 -11.36
N ALA A 140 3.27 16.02 -10.50
CA ALA A 140 2.04 15.25 -10.66
C ALA A 140 0.80 16.12 -10.44
N GLN A 141 -0.12 16.09 -11.39
CA GLN A 141 -1.31 16.93 -11.32
C GLN A 141 -2.33 16.38 -10.32
N PRO A 142 -3.04 17.26 -9.58
CA PRO A 142 -4.20 16.84 -8.80
C PRO A 142 -5.27 16.20 -9.69
N LEU A 143 -6.01 15.25 -9.13
CA LEU A 143 -7.14 14.62 -9.80
C LEU A 143 -8.27 15.63 -10.02
N THR A 144 -8.64 15.85 -11.28
CA THR A 144 -9.66 16.82 -11.71
C THR A 144 -11.11 16.41 -11.42
N ARG A 145 -11.37 15.19 -10.92
CA ARG A 145 -12.73 14.67 -10.72
C ARG A 145 -13.29 14.98 -9.33
N ARG A 146 -14.59 15.31 -9.29
CA ARG A 146 -15.39 15.57 -8.07
C ARG A 146 -15.75 14.33 -7.25
N SER A 147 -15.55 13.12 -7.77
CA SER A 147 -15.70 11.86 -7.04
C SER A 147 -14.35 11.14 -7.05
N GLN A 148 -13.55 11.33 -6.00
CA GLN A 148 -12.25 10.70 -5.87
C GLN A 148 -12.44 9.41 -5.08
N PRO A 149 -12.38 8.22 -5.70
CA PRO A 149 -12.26 6.99 -4.94
C PRO A 149 -10.99 7.06 -4.09
N ASP A 150 -11.02 6.48 -2.90
CA ASP A 150 -9.83 6.36 -2.07
C ASP A 150 -8.98 5.15 -2.49
N LEU A 151 -9.62 4.14 -3.08
CA LEU A 151 -8.99 2.92 -3.57
C LEU A 151 -9.52 2.53 -4.96
N ILE A 152 -8.61 2.21 -5.86
CA ILE A 152 -8.87 1.66 -7.19
C ILE A 152 -8.17 0.30 -7.29
N LEU A 153 -8.93 -0.73 -7.69
CA LEU A 153 -8.43 -2.07 -7.98
C LEU A 153 -8.65 -2.35 -9.49
N PRO A 154 -7.66 -2.05 -10.36
CA PRO A 154 -7.86 -2.09 -11.81
C PRO A 154 -8.20 -3.47 -12.34
N ALA A 155 -7.60 -4.53 -11.79
CA ALA A 155 -7.80 -5.90 -12.24
C ALA A 155 -9.28 -6.36 -12.16
N SER A 156 -10.00 -5.86 -11.15
CA SER A 156 -11.42 -6.16 -10.94
C SER A 156 -12.34 -5.01 -11.37
N GLN A 157 -11.79 -3.91 -11.90
CA GLN A 157 -12.51 -2.68 -12.23
C GLN A 157 -13.32 -2.11 -11.05
N LEU A 158 -12.82 -2.30 -9.83
CA LEU A 158 -13.51 -1.85 -8.61
C LEU A 158 -12.92 -0.54 -8.09
N GLN A 159 -13.78 0.28 -7.51
CA GLN A 159 -13.42 1.55 -6.88
C GLN A 159 -14.20 1.71 -5.58
N PHE A 160 -13.52 2.14 -4.52
CA PHE A 160 -14.10 2.29 -3.20
C PHE A 160 -13.71 3.59 -2.54
N THR A 161 -14.63 4.11 -1.74
CA THR A 161 -14.34 5.15 -0.75
C THR A 161 -14.04 4.50 0.61
N GLN A 162 -13.30 5.19 1.47
CA GLN A 162 -12.98 4.72 2.82
C GLN A 162 -14.22 4.44 3.68
N PRO A 163 -15.33 5.22 3.61
CA PRO A 163 -16.57 4.86 4.29
C PRO A 163 -17.18 3.54 3.81
N GLN A 164 -17.09 3.23 2.51
CA GLN A 164 -17.56 1.93 1.98
C GLN A 164 -16.69 0.79 2.51
N LEU A 165 -15.37 0.94 2.45
CA LEU A 165 -14.42 -0.05 2.96
C LEU A 165 -14.60 -0.29 4.46
N LEU A 166 -14.79 0.77 5.25
CA LEU A 166 -15.08 0.65 6.68
C LEU A 166 -16.35 -0.16 6.92
N LYS A 167 -17.45 0.19 6.26
CA LYS A 167 -18.72 -0.53 6.43
C LYS A 167 -18.57 -2.01 6.06
N MET A 168 -17.83 -2.32 5.00
CA MET A 168 -17.58 -3.71 4.61
C MET A 168 -16.73 -4.43 5.66
N ALA A 169 -15.67 -3.80 6.16
CA ALA A 169 -14.74 -4.41 7.10
C ALA A 169 -15.36 -4.60 8.51
N GLU A 170 -16.23 -3.70 8.95
CA GLU A 170 -16.97 -3.85 10.22
C GLU A 170 -17.91 -5.07 10.24
N HIS A 171 -18.34 -5.54 9.07
CA HIS A 171 -19.19 -6.72 8.91
C HIS A 171 -18.41 -7.92 8.32
N GLY A 172 -17.10 -7.78 8.16
CA GLY A 172 -16.22 -8.81 7.63
C GLY A 172 -15.97 -9.95 8.62
N GLN A 173 -15.49 -11.06 8.11
CA GLN A 173 -14.98 -12.15 8.93
C GLN A 173 -13.47 -12.02 9.09
N THR A 174 -13.00 -12.21 10.31
CA THR A 174 -11.57 -12.23 10.61
C THR A 174 -10.91 -13.46 10.02
N SER A 175 -9.64 -13.37 9.63
CA SER A 175 -8.89 -14.51 9.10
C SER A 175 -7.49 -14.62 9.68
N ALA A 176 -7.13 -15.80 10.19
CA ALA A 176 -5.74 -16.07 10.58
C ALA A 176 -4.76 -15.98 9.40
N HIS A 177 -5.27 -16.17 8.18
CA HIS A 177 -4.51 -16.17 6.94
C HIS A 177 -5.19 -15.28 5.89
N VAL A 178 -4.50 -14.22 5.51
CA VAL A 178 -4.99 -13.27 4.52
C VAL A 178 -4.26 -13.53 3.21
N HIS A 179 -5.00 -13.83 2.15
CA HIS A 179 -4.45 -14.23 0.86
C HIS A 179 -4.64 -13.14 -0.19
N ASP A 180 -3.58 -12.85 -0.95
CA ASP A 180 -3.67 -11.97 -2.12
C ASP A 180 -4.30 -10.60 -1.82
N LEU A 181 -3.52 -9.69 -1.21
CA LEU A 181 -3.96 -8.33 -0.88
C LEU A 181 -4.38 -7.48 -2.10
N TYR A 182 -4.18 -7.96 -3.32
CA TYR A 182 -4.66 -7.32 -4.54
C TYR A 182 -6.10 -7.71 -4.90
N ASN A 183 -6.61 -8.78 -4.28
CA ASN A 183 -8.01 -9.17 -4.34
C ASN A 183 -8.76 -8.58 -3.14
N LEU A 184 -9.91 -7.96 -3.41
CA LEU A 184 -10.72 -7.36 -2.35
C LEU A 184 -11.23 -8.39 -1.36
N GLU A 185 -11.87 -9.45 -1.83
CA GLU A 185 -12.65 -10.39 -1.00
C GLU A 185 -11.75 -11.33 -0.20
N THR A 186 -10.69 -11.86 -0.82
CA THR A 186 -9.83 -12.86 -0.17
C THR A 186 -8.67 -12.25 0.61
N GLY A 187 -8.34 -10.99 0.33
CA GLY A 187 -7.13 -10.34 0.82
C GLY A 187 -7.40 -9.04 1.54
N LEU A 188 -7.71 -7.99 0.78
CA LEU A 188 -7.75 -6.65 1.33
C LEU A 188 -8.85 -6.48 2.39
N LEU A 189 -10.05 -7.00 2.17
CA LEU A 189 -11.15 -6.86 3.12
C LEU A 189 -10.90 -7.64 4.43
N PRO A 190 -10.46 -8.92 4.40
CA PRO A 190 -9.99 -9.61 5.61
C PRO A 190 -8.88 -8.84 6.33
N CYS A 191 -7.88 -8.34 5.60
CA CYS A 191 -6.80 -7.53 6.17
C CYS A 191 -7.33 -6.30 6.95
N LEU A 192 -8.26 -5.54 6.34
CA LEU A 192 -8.84 -4.37 6.98
C LEU A 192 -9.70 -4.76 8.18
N THR A 193 -10.44 -5.87 8.08
CA THR A 193 -11.26 -6.42 9.18
C THR A 193 -10.36 -6.77 10.37
N ASP A 194 -9.33 -7.56 10.16
CA ASP A 194 -8.40 -8.02 11.19
C ASP A 194 -7.68 -6.85 11.87
N LEU A 195 -7.29 -5.82 11.11
CA LEU A 195 -6.69 -4.59 11.64
C LEU A 195 -7.66 -3.78 12.52
N ILE A 196 -8.95 -3.69 12.15
CA ILE A 196 -9.97 -3.00 12.94
C ILE A 196 -10.31 -3.78 14.21
N THR A 197 -10.39 -5.11 14.12
CA THR A 197 -10.76 -5.99 15.25
C THR A 197 -9.58 -6.40 16.12
N ALA A 198 -8.36 -5.99 15.77
CA ALA A 198 -7.13 -6.36 16.47
C ALA A 198 -6.79 -7.86 16.42
N THR A 199 -7.23 -8.55 15.37
CA THR A 199 -6.95 -9.98 15.22
C THR A 199 -5.59 -10.14 14.57
N PRO A 200 -4.61 -10.82 15.18
CA PRO A 200 -3.32 -11.07 14.53
C PRO A 200 -3.49 -12.03 13.35
N PHE A 201 -2.84 -11.71 12.23
CA PHE A 201 -2.97 -12.50 10.99
C PHE A 201 -1.64 -12.65 10.25
N THR A 202 -1.57 -13.66 9.38
CA THR A 202 -0.44 -13.88 8.47
C THR A 202 -0.81 -13.47 7.06
N ILE A 203 0.02 -12.64 6.43
CA ILE A 203 -0.14 -12.29 5.02
C ILE A 203 0.54 -13.34 4.16
N ILE A 204 -0.26 -13.96 3.30
CA ILE A 204 0.16 -14.91 2.28
C ILE A 204 0.09 -14.19 0.92
N PRO A 205 1.24 -13.82 0.32
CA PRO A 205 1.32 -13.25 -1.00
C PRO A 205 0.62 -14.14 -2.01
N THR A 206 0.09 -13.48 -3.03
CA THR A 206 -0.46 -14.11 -4.22
C THR A 206 0.53 -15.13 -4.76
N LYS A 207 0.11 -16.39 -4.93
CA LYS A 207 0.90 -17.37 -5.68
C LYS A 207 1.11 -16.81 -7.06
N GLN A 208 2.35 -16.48 -7.34
CA GLN A 208 2.75 -16.07 -8.66
C GLN A 208 2.92 -17.35 -9.52
N ASP A 209 1.82 -17.95 -10.00
CA ASP A 209 1.78 -19.15 -10.87
C ASP A 209 2.35 -18.87 -12.26
N TRP A 210 3.65 -18.64 -12.36
CA TRP A 210 4.23 -18.27 -13.64
C TRP A 210 4.57 -19.55 -14.40
N PRO A 211 4.15 -19.68 -15.68
CA PRO A 211 4.58 -20.80 -16.48
C PRO A 211 6.09 -20.82 -16.53
N SER A 212 6.68 -21.93 -16.09
CA SER A 212 8.06 -22.29 -16.38
C SER A 212 8.29 -22.06 -17.87
N LYS A 213 9.36 -21.34 -18.21
CA LYS A 213 9.75 -21.06 -19.60
C LYS A 213 9.57 -22.32 -20.44
N VAL A 214 8.80 -22.18 -21.53
CA VAL A 214 8.90 -23.09 -22.67
C VAL A 214 10.37 -23.06 -23.10
N GLY A 215 11.00 -24.23 -23.08
CA GLY A 215 12.38 -24.43 -23.53
C GLY A 215 12.55 -24.25 -25.02
#